data_AF-A0A258QAH0-F1
#
_entry.id   AF-A0A258QAH0-F1
#
_cell.length_a   1.000
_cell.length_b   1.000
_cell.length_c   1.000
_cell.angle_alpha   90.00
_cell.angle_beta   90.00
_cell.angle_gamma   90.00
#
_symmetry.space_group_name_H-M   'P 1'
#
loop_
_entity.id
_entity.type
_entity.pdbx_description
1 polymer ?
#
loop_
_entity_poly.entity_id
_entity_poly.type
_entity_poly.pdbx_seq_one_letter_code
_entity_poly.pdbx_strand_id
1 'polypeptide(L)'
;RAILAYPGGFGSFDELFEALTLMQTKKVDRFPIILVGRDFWCETINFQNMLDQGVIDQADLDLIHFVETAPEAWEVIRNRYQLG
;
A
#
# COMPACT_ATOMS: atom_id res chain seq x y z
N ARG A 1 12.00 -5.49 -0.06
CA ARG A 1 11.40 -4.46 0.82
C ARG A 1 9.90 -4.49 0.61
N ALA A 2 9.13 -4.38 1.67
CA ALA A 2 7.68 -4.22 1.61
C ALA A 2 7.27 -3.45 2.86
N ILE A 3 6.15 -2.74 2.81
CA ILE A 3 5.53 -2.18 4.01
C ILE A 3 4.31 -3.02 4.35
N LEU A 4 4.12 -3.26 5.65
CA LEU A 4 2.95 -3.91 6.19
C LEU A 4 2.32 -2.93 7.18
N ALA A 5 1.13 -2.43 6.86
CA ALA A 5 0.40 -1.50 7.70
C ALA A 5 -0.89 -2.14 8.23
N TYR A 6 -1.07 -2.07 9.55
CA TYR A 6 -2.29 -2.49 10.23
C TYR A 6 -3.21 -1.29 10.46
N PRO A 7 -4.51 -1.51 10.72
CA PRO A 7 -5.43 -0.45 11.11
C PRO A 7 -4.86 0.35 12.29
N GLY A 8 -4.87 1.67 12.17
CA GLY A 8 -4.17 2.55 13.10
C GLY A 8 -4.64 4.00 13.04
N GLY A 9 -3.98 4.84 13.82
CA GLY A 9 -4.24 6.28 13.86
C GLY A 9 -3.24 7.08 13.03
N PHE A 10 -3.13 8.39 13.31
CA PHE A 10 -2.31 9.32 12.52
C PHE A 10 -0.87 8.88 12.27
N GLY A 11 -0.20 8.24 13.23
CA GLY A 11 1.16 7.74 13.02
C GLY A 11 1.26 6.68 11.92
N SER A 12 0.31 5.75 11.86
CA SER A 12 0.27 4.72 10.80
C SER A 12 -0.05 5.33 9.43
N PHE A 13 -0.89 6.36 9.39
CA PHE A 13 -1.16 7.10 8.16
C PHE A 13 0.08 7.90 7.71
N ASP A 14 0.80 8.54 8.64
CA ASP A 14 2.01 9.31 8.34
C ASP A 14 3.07 8.41 7.68
N GLU A 15 3.41 7.28 8.29
CA GLU A 15 4.37 6.32 7.73
C GLU A 15 3.92 5.77 6.37
N LEU A 16 2.62 5.46 6.21
CA LEU A 16 2.04 4.97 4.96
C LEU A 16 2.16 6.01 3.84
N PHE A 17 1.73 7.25 4.11
CA PHE A 17 1.73 8.32 3.12
C PHE A 17 3.13 8.84 2.82
N GLU A 18 4.04 8.83 3.78
CA GLU A 18 5.46 9.13 3.54
C GLU A 18 6.04 8.14 2.52
N ALA A 19 5.83 6.84 2.74
CA ALA A 19 6.33 5.82 1.82
C ALA A 19 5.73 5.94 0.41
N LEU A 20 4.41 6.14 0.32
CA LEU A 20 3.73 6.39 -0.96
C LEU A 20 4.30 7.63 -1.66
N THR A 21 4.51 8.72 -0.93
CA THR A 21 5.07 9.98 -1.47
C THR A 21 6.51 9.79 -1.96
N LEU A 22 7.34 9.05 -1.21
CA LEU A 22 8.72 8.73 -1.61
C LEU A 22 8.75 7.90 -2.91
N MET A 23 7.83 6.96 -3.08
CA MET A 23 7.71 6.17 -4.30
C MET A 23 7.18 7.01 -5.48
N GLN A 24 6.15 7.83 -5.25
CA GLN A 24 5.56 8.72 -6.25
C GLN A 24 6.59 9.72 -6.80
N THR A 25 7.40 10.30 -5.90
CA THR A 25 8.49 11.25 -6.25
C THR A 25 9.77 10.56 -6.74
N LYS A 26 9.76 9.23 -6.89
CA LYS A 26 10.89 8.40 -7.37
C LYS A 26 12.15 8.54 -6.50
N LYS A 27 11.99 8.86 -5.21
CA LYS A 27 13.10 8.96 -4.24
C LYS A 27 13.53 7.59 -3.74
N VAL A 28 12.65 6.61 -3.80
CA VAL A 28 12.92 5.21 -3.47
C VAL A 28 12.35 4.28 -4.55
N ASP A 29 12.86 3.06 -4.61
CA ASP A 29 12.31 2.02 -5.49
C ASP A 29 10.86 1.69 -5.12
N ARG A 30 10.07 1.30 -6.12
CA ARG A 30 8.69 0.83 -5.91
C ARG A 30 8.65 -0.56 -5.31
N PHE A 31 7.94 -0.70 -4.19
CA PHE A 31 7.72 -1.96 -3.51
C PHE A 31 6.27 -2.09 -3.00
N PRO A 32 5.82 -3.32 -2.67
CA PRO A 32 4.44 -3.56 -2.23
C PRO A 32 4.11 -2.85 -0.92
N ILE A 33 2.93 -2.22 -0.89
CA ILE A 33 2.27 -1.70 0.29
C ILE A 33 1.16 -2.67 0.66
N ILE A 34 1.32 -3.37 1.78
CA ILE A 34 0.39 -4.39 2.23
C ILE A 34 -0.44 -3.82 3.37
N LEU A 35 -1.73 -3.68 3.14
CA LEU A 35 -2.70 -3.12 4.07
C LEU A 35 -3.54 -4.25 4.67
N VAL A 36 -3.43 -4.46 5.97
CA VAL A 36 -4.17 -5.52 6.67
C VAL A 36 -5.56 -5.01 7.07
N GLY A 37 -6.61 -5.81 6.86
CA GLY A 37 -7.98 -5.49 7.22
C GLY A 37 -8.62 -4.51 6.24
N ARG A 38 -9.06 -5.02 5.08
CA ARG A 38 -9.57 -4.22 3.95
C ARG A 38 -10.63 -3.20 4.36
N ASP A 39 -11.60 -3.62 5.15
CA ASP A 39 -12.78 -2.81 5.47
C ASP A 39 -12.38 -1.48 6.12
N PHE A 40 -11.45 -1.51 7.07
CA PHE A 40 -10.93 -0.29 7.71
C PHE A 40 -10.38 0.71 6.70
N TRP A 41 -9.57 0.24 5.75
CA TRP A 41 -8.91 1.11 4.78
C TRP A 41 -9.87 1.63 3.72
N CYS A 42 -10.80 0.80 3.25
CA CYS A 42 -11.82 1.21 2.29
C CYS A 42 -12.84 2.20 2.90
N GLU A 43 -13.11 2.11 4.20
CA GLU A 43 -13.93 3.08 4.92
C GLU A 43 -13.19 4.40 5.21
N THR A 44 -11.86 4.35 5.41
CA THR A 44 -11.07 5.52 5.81
C THR A 44 -10.48 6.30 4.63
N ILE A 45 -10.07 5.61 3.55
CA ILE A 45 -9.43 6.22 2.39
C ILE A 45 -10.09 5.71 1.10
N ASN A 46 -10.56 6.64 0.27
CA ASN A 46 -11.00 6.34 -1.07
C ASN A 46 -9.85 6.57 -2.08
N PHE A 47 -9.00 5.56 -2.26
CA PHE A 47 -7.88 5.63 -3.20
C PHE A 47 -8.33 5.80 -4.66
N GLN A 48 -9.50 5.26 -5.03
CA GLN A 48 -10.05 5.45 -6.37
C GLN A 48 -10.37 6.92 -6.64
N ASN A 49 -10.99 7.61 -5.67
CA ASN A 49 -11.25 9.05 -5.82
C ASN A 49 -9.95 9.85 -5.94
N MET A 50 -8.85 9.45 -5.29
CA MET A 50 -7.55 10.10 -5.49
C MET A 50 -7.03 9.95 -6.93
N LEU A 51 -7.22 8.77 -7.54
CA LEU A 51 -6.92 8.56 -8.95
C LEU A 51 -7.81 9.43 -9.85
N ASP A 52 -9.11 9.44 -9.60
CA ASP A 52 -10.09 10.18 -10.39
C ASP A 52 -9.84 11.70 -10.35
N GLN A 53 -9.36 12.22 -9.21
CA GLN A 53 -8.94 13.61 -9.04
C GLN A 53 -7.54 13.91 -9.65
N GLY A 54 -6.83 12.90 -10.15
CA GLY A 54 -5.51 13.03 -10.77
C GLY A 54 -4.39 13.37 -9.78
N VAL A 55 -4.54 13.05 -8.49
CA VAL A 55 -3.50 13.29 -7.48
C VAL A 55 -2.57 12.11 -7.26
N ILE A 56 -2.93 10.93 -7.80
CA ILE A 56 -2.09 9.73 -7.91
C ILE A 56 -2.28 9.10 -9.29
N ASP A 57 -1.38 8.22 -9.71
CA ASP A 57 -1.49 7.46 -10.96
C ASP A 57 -1.95 6.00 -10.71
N GLN A 58 -2.44 5.32 -11.76
CA GLN A 58 -2.82 3.89 -11.67
C GLN A 58 -1.66 3.04 -11.14
N ALA A 59 -0.43 3.37 -11.53
CA ALA A 59 0.74 2.62 -11.11
C ALA A 59 1.10 2.82 -9.61
N ASP A 60 0.52 3.82 -8.93
CA ASP A 60 0.62 3.96 -7.47
C ASP A 60 -0.40 3.04 -6.78
N LEU A 61 -1.61 2.93 -7.33
CA LEU A 61 -2.63 1.99 -6.86
C LEU A 61 -2.18 0.53 -6.99
N ASP A 62 -1.48 0.20 -8.07
CA ASP A 62 -0.97 -1.15 -8.32
C ASP A 62 0.04 -1.63 -7.26
N LEU A 63 0.56 -0.72 -6.42
CA LEU A 63 1.42 -1.06 -5.28
C LEU A 63 0.64 -1.48 -4.03
N ILE A 64 -0.66 -1.20 -3.97
CA ILE A 64 -1.49 -1.43 -2.78
C ILE A 64 -2.13 -2.82 -2.85
N HIS A 65 -1.89 -3.60 -1.80
CA HIS A 65 -2.42 -4.94 -1.65
C HIS A 65 -3.16 -5.06 -0.31
N PHE A 66 -4.47 -5.33 -0.36
CA PHE A 66 -5.24 -5.62 0.84
C PHE A 66 -5.16 -7.11 1.18
N VAL A 67 -4.93 -7.42 2.44
CA VAL A 67 -4.83 -8.79 2.95
C VAL A 67 -5.55 -8.91 4.30
N GLU A 68 -5.98 -10.12 4.63
CA GLU A 68 -6.59 -10.44 5.92
C GLU A 68 -5.69 -11.34 6.77
N THR A 69 -4.74 -12.03 6.15
CA THR A 69 -3.91 -13.02 6.84
C THR A 69 -2.42 -12.89 6.53
N ALA A 70 -1.59 -13.37 7.46
CA ALA A 70 -0.14 -13.40 7.26
C ALA A 70 0.30 -14.25 6.04
N PRO A 71 -0.33 -15.41 5.74
CA PRO A 71 -0.07 -16.13 4.49
C PRO A 71 -0.33 -15.30 3.24
N GLU A 72 -1.43 -14.55 3.17
CA GLU A 72 -1.72 -13.67 2.02
C GLU A 72 -0.67 -12.57 1.86
N ALA A 73 -0.27 -11.93 2.97
CA ALA A 73 0.82 -10.95 2.96
C ALA A 73 2.11 -11.57 2.42
N TRP A 74 2.42 -12.81 2.83
CA TRP A 74 3.58 -13.53 2.35
C TRP A 74 3.52 -13.84 0.85
N GLU A 75 2.37 -14.23 0.31
CA GLU A 75 2.21 -14.46 -1.14
C GLU A 75 2.48 -13.18 -1.95
N VAL A 76 2.04 -12.01 -1.48
CA VAL A 76 2.35 -10.73 -2.14
C VAL A 76 3.86 -10.48 -2.20
N ILE A 77 4.55 -10.69 -1.08
CA ILE A 77 6.01 -10.52 -1.00
C ILE A 77 6.71 -11.54 -1.90
N ARG A 78 6.28 -12.81 -1.84
CA ARG A 78 6.84 -13.91 -2.63
C ARG A 78 6.73 -13.60 -4.13
N ASN A 79 5.54 -13.22 -4.59
CA ASN A 79 5.29 -12.90 -6.00
C ASN A 79 6.11 -11.71 -6.47
N ARG A 80 6.24 -10.66 -5.66
CA ARG A 80 7.05 -9.48 -6.00
C ARG A 80 8.54 -9.80 -6.19
N TYR A 81 9.06 -10.73 -5.39
CA TYR A 81 10.47 -11.07 -5.34
C TYR A 81 10.83 -12.39 -6.02
N GLN A 82 9.84 -13.07 -6.63
CA GLN A 82 10.00 -14.36 -7.29
C GLN A 82 10.70 -15.38 -6.39
N LEU A 83 10.33 -15.38 -5.11
CA LEU A 83 10.87 -16.33 -4.13
C LEU A 83 10.16 -17.67 -4.35
N GLY A 84 10.92 -18.74 -4.58
CA GLY A 84 10.39 -20.10 -4.76
C GLY A 84 9.77 -20.68 -3.49
#